data_AF-A0A7J5AFK8-F1
#
_entry.id   AF-A0A7J5AFK8-F1
#
_cell.length_a   1.000
_cell.length_b   1.000
_cell.length_c   1.000
_cell.angle_alpha   90.00
_cell.angle_beta   90.00
_cell.angle_gamma   90.00
#
_symmetry.space_group_name_H-M   'P 1'
#
loop_
_entity.id
_entity.type
_entity.pdbx_description
1 polymer ?
#
loop_
_entity_poly.entity_id
_entity_poly.type
_entity_poly.pdbx_seq_one_letter_code
_entity_poly.pdbx_strand_id
1 'polypeptide(L)'
;MPDIDVDVQAVRRLEAAAKRVATSLTALESRITSAGDIPDGAFGHLPFVSDMLREKYAEQVTGGMELFRSGHDAFERVGGALGGTAEAYERNEQDIDASFRAIGAGMPR
;
A
#
# COMPACT_ATOMS: atom_id res chain seq x y z
N MET A 1 9.64 -32.36 -2.96
CA MET A 1 9.14 -31.11 -2.36
C MET A 1 7.64 -31.10 -2.56
N PRO A 2 6.81 -30.70 -1.58
CA PRO A 2 5.40 -30.46 -1.87
C PRO A 2 5.33 -29.38 -2.95
N ASP A 3 4.64 -29.66 -4.05
CA ASP A 3 4.35 -28.69 -5.09
C ASP A 3 3.41 -27.65 -4.47
N ILE A 4 3.95 -26.47 -4.17
CA ILE A 4 3.15 -25.35 -3.69
C ILE A 4 2.51 -24.76 -4.93
N ASP A 5 1.29 -25.20 -5.24
CA ASP A 5 0.48 -24.60 -6.28
C ASP A 5 0.09 -23.19 -5.85
N VAL A 6 0.67 -22.19 -6.50
CA VAL A 6 0.43 -20.78 -6.17
C VAL A 6 -0.72 -20.27 -7.03
N ASP A 7 -1.86 -19.99 -6.39
CA ASP A 7 -2.99 -19.32 -7.02
C ASP A 7 -2.62 -17.86 -7.34
N VAL A 8 -2.13 -17.62 -8.57
CA VAL A 8 -1.77 -16.30 -9.08
C VAL A 8 -2.97 -15.35 -9.05
N GLN A 9 -4.20 -15.84 -9.25
CA GLN A 9 -5.40 -15.00 -9.17
C GLN A 9 -5.70 -14.56 -7.74
N ALA A 10 -5.39 -15.38 -6.73
CA ALA A 10 -5.42 -14.95 -5.33
C ALA A 10 -4.36 -13.85 -5.07
N VAL A 11 -3.14 -14.01 -5.57
CA VAL A 11 -2.07 -13.00 -5.42
C VAL A 11 -2.46 -11.68 -6.08
N ARG A 12 -3.02 -11.70 -7.30
CA ARG A 12 -3.51 -10.51 -8.01
C ARG A 12 -4.67 -9.82 -7.26
N ARG A 13 -5.58 -10.58 -6.65
CA ARG A 13 -6.65 -10.02 -5.80
C ARG A 13 -6.09 -9.31 -4.57
N LEU A 14 -5.06 -9.89 -3.93
CA LEU A 14 -4.39 -9.29 -2.77
C LEU A 14 -3.61 -8.03 -3.17
N GLU A 15 -2.90 -8.06 -4.30
CA GLU A 15 -2.23 -6.87 -4.88
C GLU A 15 -3.22 -5.73 -5.08
N ALA A 16 -4.36 -6.01 -5.72
CA ALA A 16 -5.41 -5.01 -5.96
C ALA A 16 -6.07 -4.50 -4.67
N ALA A 17 -6.14 -5.33 -3.62
CA ALA A 17 -6.61 -4.89 -2.32
C ALA A 17 -5.59 -3.95 -1.64
N ALA A 18 -4.30 -4.32 -1.64
CA ALA A 18 -3.23 -3.50 -1.07
C ALA A 18 -3.15 -2.11 -1.74
N LYS A 19 -3.18 -2.06 -3.08
CA LYS A 19 -3.19 -0.80 -3.85
C LYS A 19 -4.41 0.07 -3.55
N ARG A 20 -5.59 -0.54 -3.38
CA ARG A 20 -6.81 0.19 -3.01
C ARG A 20 -6.70 0.80 -1.61
N VAL A 21 -6.10 0.09 -0.66
CA VAL A 21 -5.86 0.63 0.69
C VAL A 21 -4.88 1.80 0.63
N ALA A 22 -3.75 1.66 -0.07
CA ALA A 22 -2.80 2.77 -0.27
C ALA A 22 -3.47 4.01 -0.88
N THR A 23 -4.24 3.83 -1.96
CA THR A 23 -4.99 4.93 -2.60
C THR A 23 -5.99 5.59 -1.63
N SER A 24 -6.69 4.78 -0.83
CA SER A 24 -7.64 5.31 0.16
C SER A 24 -6.94 6.08 1.27
N LEU A 25 -5.74 5.65 1.67
CA LEU A 25 -4.89 6.38 2.60
C LEU A 25 -4.45 7.72 1.99
N THR A 26 -3.96 7.75 0.76
CA THR A 26 -3.61 9.02 0.08
C THR A 26 -4.78 10.01 0.05
N ALA A 27 -5.99 9.53 -0.23
CA ALA A 27 -7.19 10.37 -0.24
C ALA A 27 -7.60 10.90 1.16
N LEU A 28 -7.23 10.19 2.23
CA LEU A 28 -7.48 10.58 3.61
C LEU A 28 -6.43 11.56 4.14
N GLU A 29 -5.19 11.52 3.65
CA GLU A 29 -4.11 12.42 4.09
C GLU A 29 -4.50 13.90 3.95
N SER A 30 -5.12 14.27 2.83
CA SER A 30 -5.61 15.64 2.58
C SER A 30 -6.65 16.07 3.62
N ARG A 31 -7.57 15.17 4.00
CA ARG A 31 -8.64 15.45 4.96
C ARG A 31 -8.10 15.58 6.38
N ILE A 32 -7.14 14.73 6.74
CA ILE A 32 -6.48 14.77 8.05
C ILE A 32 -5.66 16.06 8.18
N THR A 33 -4.94 16.45 7.13
CA THR A 33 -4.17 17.70 7.11
C THR A 33 -5.09 18.91 7.30
N SER A 34 -6.22 18.97 6.58
CA SER A 34 -7.19 20.05 6.76
C SER A 34 -7.90 20.04 8.12
N ALA A 35 -8.10 18.88 8.73
CA ALA A 35 -8.63 18.79 10.10
C ALA A 35 -7.58 19.19 11.16
N GLY A 36 -6.29 19.06 10.84
CA GLY A 36 -5.17 19.52 11.66
C GLY A 36 -5.03 21.03 11.73
N ASP A 37 -5.61 21.79 10.80
CA ASP A 37 -5.62 23.25 10.85
C ASP A 37 -6.63 23.75 11.88
N ILE A 38 -6.12 24.18 13.03
CA ILE A 38 -6.92 24.78 14.10
C ILE A 38 -7.00 26.30 13.90
N PRO A 39 -8.22 26.89 13.86
CA PRO A 39 -8.39 28.34 13.84
C PRO A 39 -7.83 29.01 15.10
N ASP A 40 -7.34 30.24 14.94
CA ASP A 40 -6.87 31.02 16.09
C ASP A 40 -7.99 31.24 17.11
N GLY A 41 -7.70 30.88 18.37
CA GLY A 41 -8.64 30.98 19.48
C GLY A 41 -9.51 29.75 19.75
N ALA A 42 -9.33 28.63 19.04
CA ALA A 42 -10.11 27.41 19.25
C ALA A 42 -10.00 26.81 20.67
N PHE A 43 -8.91 27.10 21.39
CA PHE A 43 -8.68 26.65 22.77
C PHE A 43 -9.01 27.70 23.85
N GLY A 44 -9.60 28.84 23.47
CA GLY A 44 -10.00 29.91 24.40
C GLY A 44 -8.89 30.93 24.74
N HIS A 45 -9.23 31.94 25.54
CA HIS A 45 -8.42 33.16 25.74
C HIS A 45 -7.43 33.12 26.92
N LEU A 46 -7.13 31.96 27.51
CA LEU A 46 -6.10 31.84 28.54
C LEU A 46 -4.77 31.48 27.85
N PRO A 47 -3.83 32.44 27.69
CA PRO A 47 -2.70 32.29 26.76
C PRO A 47 -1.83 31.06 27.08
N PHE A 48 -1.44 30.87 28.34
CA PHE A 48 -0.58 29.75 28.73
C PHE A 48 -1.23 28.36 28.54
N VAL A 49 -2.52 28.23 28.81
CA VAL A 49 -3.23 26.94 28.68
C VAL A 49 -3.58 26.67 27.22
N SER A 50 -3.95 27.71 26.47
CA SER A 50 -4.24 27.63 25.03
C SER A 50 -3.00 27.25 24.23
N ASP A 51 -1.84 27.81 24.53
CA ASP A 51 -0.59 27.52 23.82
C ASP A 51 -0.13 26.07 24.08
N MET A 52 -0.20 25.62 25.33
CA MET A 52 0.12 24.23 25.70
C MET A 52 -0.84 23.22 25.02
N LEU A 53 -2.14 23.52 24.96
CA LEU A 53 -3.11 22.66 24.29
C LEU A 53 -2.90 22.63 22.77
N ARG A 54 -2.56 23.77 22.17
CA ARG A 54 -2.21 23.86 20.75
C ARG A 54 -0.94 23.05 20.43
N GLU A 55 0.09 23.15 21.27
CA GLU A 55 1.32 22.38 21.13
C GLU A 55 1.05 20.87 21.21
N LYS A 56 0.27 20.41 22.20
CA LYS A 56 -0.08 18.98 22.32
C LYS A 56 -0.93 18.47 21.18
N TYR A 57 -1.85 19.29 20.67
CA TYR A 57 -2.60 18.95 19.47
C TYR A 57 -1.69 18.84 18.25
N ALA A 58 -0.77 19.79 18.05
CA ALA A 58 0.19 19.77 16.94
C ALA A 58 1.12 18.55 17.00
N GLU A 59 1.60 18.17 18.20
CA GLU A 59 2.35 16.93 18.43
C GLU A 59 1.53 15.69 18.02
N GLN A 60 0.26 15.61 18.45
CA GLN A 60 -0.62 14.49 18.12
C GLN A 60 -0.92 14.39 16.62
N VAL A 61 -1.19 15.52 15.96
CA VAL A 61 -1.43 15.57 14.51
C VAL A 61 -0.17 15.14 13.75
N THR A 62 0.99 15.64 14.15
CA THR A 62 2.28 15.31 13.51
C THR A 62 2.60 13.82 13.67
N GLY A 63 2.56 13.29 14.89
CA GLY A 63 2.82 11.86 15.14
C GLY A 63 1.79 10.94 14.47
N GLY A 64 0.52 11.34 14.45
CA GLY A 64 -0.53 10.63 13.71
C GLY A 64 -0.26 10.61 12.20
N MET A 65 0.22 11.71 11.64
CA MET A 65 0.57 11.82 10.21
C MET A 65 1.78 10.95 9.84
N GLU A 66 2.78 10.86 10.70
CA GLU A 66 3.94 9.97 10.50
C GLU A 66 3.55 8.49 10.49
N LEU A 67 2.69 8.07 11.43
CA LEU A 67 2.14 6.72 11.46
C LEU A 67 1.30 6.43 10.21
N PHE A 68 0.51 7.42 9.78
CA PHE A 68 -0.32 7.31 8.59
C PHE A 68 0.51 7.09 7.32
N ARG A 69 1.55 7.90 7.12
CA ARG A 69 2.51 7.74 6.00
C ARG A 69 3.24 6.41 6.07
N SER A 70 3.68 5.99 7.25
CA SER A 70 4.31 4.68 7.44
C SER A 70 3.40 3.53 7.04
N GLY A 71 2.09 3.63 7.34
CA GLY A 71 1.07 2.67 6.93
C GLY A 71 0.89 2.64 5.41
N HIS A 72 0.77 3.82 4.77
CA HIS A 72 0.71 3.96 3.32
C HIS A 72 1.89 3.26 2.63
N ASP A 73 3.12 3.55 3.08
CA ASP A 73 4.35 2.97 2.51
C ASP A 73 4.46 1.46 2.73
N ALA A 74 3.86 0.94 3.81
CA ALA A 74 3.77 -0.49 4.02
C ALA A 74 2.84 -1.16 3.01
N PHE A 75 1.66 -0.58 2.73
CA PHE A 75 0.73 -1.12 1.74
C PHE A 75 1.26 -1.03 0.31
N GLU A 76 1.97 0.03 -0.05
CA GLU A 76 2.68 0.14 -1.33
C GLU A 76 3.73 -0.96 -1.50
N ARG A 77 4.57 -1.18 -0.48
CA ARG A 77 5.58 -2.26 -0.52
C ARG A 77 4.95 -3.64 -0.63
N VAL A 78 3.88 -3.92 0.11
CA VAL A 78 3.15 -5.20 0.02
C VAL A 78 2.53 -5.36 -1.36
N GLY A 79 1.88 -4.32 -1.89
CA GLY A 79 1.32 -4.32 -3.24
C GLY A 79 2.39 -4.60 -4.31
N GLY A 80 3.54 -3.94 -4.22
CA GLY A 80 4.67 -4.16 -5.12
C GLY A 80 5.24 -5.59 -5.05
N ALA A 81 5.40 -6.13 -3.85
CA ALA A 81 5.89 -7.50 -3.66
C ALA A 81 4.92 -8.55 -4.22
N LEU A 82 3.61 -8.35 -4.01
CA LEU A 82 2.56 -9.24 -4.56
C LEU A 82 2.51 -9.16 -6.08
N GLY A 83 2.57 -7.95 -6.65
CA GLY A 83 2.61 -7.77 -8.11
C GLY A 83 3.84 -8.41 -8.75
N GLY A 84 5.02 -8.19 -8.17
CA GLY A 84 6.26 -8.82 -8.64
C GLY A 84 6.23 -10.34 -8.54
N THR A 85 5.58 -10.88 -7.51
CA THR A 85 5.37 -12.34 -7.38
C THR A 85 4.46 -12.86 -8.48
N ALA A 86 3.29 -12.24 -8.70
CA ALA A 86 2.36 -12.67 -9.76
C ALA A 86 3.02 -12.60 -11.15
N GLU A 87 3.76 -11.53 -11.44
CA GLU A 87 4.51 -11.38 -12.71
C GLU A 87 5.62 -12.42 -12.89
N ALA A 88 6.25 -12.88 -11.81
CA ALA A 88 7.25 -13.94 -11.88
C ALA A 88 6.61 -15.28 -12.24
N TYR A 89 5.47 -15.61 -11.63
CA TYR A 89 4.72 -16.83 -11.95
C TYR A 89 4.17 -16.80 -13.38
N GLU A 90 3.54 -15.70 -13.79
CA GLU A 90 2.99 -15.55 -15.15
C GLU A 90 4.07 -15.66 -16.24
N ARG A 91 5.26 -15.10 -16.00
CA ARG A 91 6.41 -15.25 -16.93
C ARG A 91 6.92 -16.69 -16.97
N ASN A 92 7.04 -17.33 -15.80
CA ASN A 92 7.51 -18.71 -15.73
C ASN A 92 6.57 -19.67 -16.47
N GLU A 93 5.25 -19.48 -16.37
CA GLU A 93 4.28 -20.26 -17.14
C GLU A 93 4.41 -20.00 -18.65
N GLN A 94 4.57 -18.74 -19.08
CA GLN A 94 4.75 -18.40 -20.50
C GLN A 94 6.02 -19.03 -21.09
N ASP A 95 7.13 -19.02 -20.36
CA ASP A 95 8.40 -19.60 -20.79
C ASP A 95 8.30 -21.14 -20.90
N ILE A 96 7.61 -21.78 -19.96
CA ILE A 96 7.32 -23.23 -20.00
C ILE A 96 6.47 -23.58 -21.23
N ASP A 97 5.38 -22.84 -21.47
CA ASP A 97 4.49 -23.04 -22.62
C ASP A 97 5.23 -22.86 -23.96
N ALA A 98 6.08 -21.82 -24.05
CA ALA A 98 6.91 -21.56 -25.22
C ALA A 98 7.89 -22.71 -25.48
N SER A 99 8.50 -23.25 -24.42
CA SER A 99 9.42 -24.39 -24.49
C SER A 99 8.71 -25.67 -24.98
N PHE A 100 7.51 -25.96 -24.48
CA PHE A 100 6.71 -27.10 -24.94
C PHE A 100 6.30 -26.97 -26.42
N ARG A 101 5.89 -25.78 -26.86
CA ARG A 101 5.58 -25.53 -28.29
C ARG A 101 6.81 -25.73 -29.19
N ALA A 102 7.99 -25.28 -28.75
CA ALA A 102 9.23 -25.45 -29.49
C ALA A 102 9.61 -26.94 -29.64
N ILE A 103 9.46 -27.74 -28.58
CA ILE A 103 9.70 -29.19 -28.61
C ILE A 103 8.68 -29.89 -29.53
N GLY A 104 7.39 -29.54 -29.42
CA GLY A 104 6.33 -30.12 -30.24
C GLY A 104 6.46 -29.79 -31.74
N ALA A 105 6.97 -28.60 -32.07
CA ALA A 105 7.24 -28.19 -33.46
C ALA A 105 8.48 -28.87 -34.07
N GLY A 106 9.40 -29.39 -33.26
CA GLY A 106 10.63 -30.06 -33.69
C GLY A 106 10.49 -31.58 -33.90
N MET A 107 9.37 -32.20 -33.55
CA MET A 107 9.14 -33.62 -33.83
C MET A 107 8.57 -33.81 -35.24
N PRO A 108 9.28 -34.47 -36.17
CA PRO A 108 8.67 -34.93 -37.42
C PRO A 108 7.63 -36.00 -37.09
N ARG A 109 6.45 -35.91 -37.74
CA ARG A 109 5.37 -36.89 -37.66
C ARG A 109 5.82 -38.29 -38.06
#